data_AF-A0A6N7L2C1-F1
#
_entry.id   AF-A0A6N7L2C1-F1
#
_cell.length_a   1.000
_cell.length_b   1.000
_cell.length_c   1.000
_cell.angle_alpha   90.00
_cell.angle_beta   90.00
_cell.angle_gamma   90.00
#
_symmetry.space_group_name_H-M   'P 1'
#
loop_
_entity.id
_entity.type
_entity.pdbx_description
1 polymer ?
#
loop_
_entity_poly.entity_id
_entity_poly.type
_entity_poly.pdbx_seq_one_letter_code
_entity_poly.pdbx_strand_id
1 'polypeptide(L)'
;MRQTRTFAVRGDTTGNRPLVFDPLTGAAHRGPQPVPAGRVIMDHQQVTGWPEERRTPVLAVSGPSRLFTDQHQVLPALDRVGIVAVNLLATRLDEALVRSAEQLNRAGLLVTVTTNRPGLPSLAEELVGVVHALRVQLHAATEYEHDRAALPHQASYRQSLSGIRSAVDAGLPVQLLVEAPPPGAGDAERMLLVNAAVHQAAHLRVCGLTLLPRPGSSVVRPATHGTGQAPEVRARLLIQLGSTGLPVATRIGVGRAERPVSGLGALATLGSALTVADVA
;
A
#
# COMPACT_ATOMS: atom_id res chain seq x y z
N MET A 1 1.19 13.60 20.40
CA MET A 1 2.57 13.36 19.92
C MET A 1 2.56 13.46 18.40
N ARG A 2 3.50 14.19 17.79
CA ARG A 2 3.70 14.17 16.34
C ARG A 2 4.35 12.83 15.98
N GLN A 3 3.72 12.04 15.12
CA GLN A 3 4.37 10.82 14.60
C GLN A 3 5.08 11.19 13.30
N THR A 4 6.41 11.05 13.30
CA THR A 4 7.22 11.23 12.10
C THR A 4 7.47 9.90 11.42
N ARG A 5 7.52 9.90 10.09
CA ARG A 5 7.92 8.72 9.29
C ARG A 5 8.60 9.15 8.00
N THR A 6 9.21 8.18 7.33
CA THR A 6 9.87 8.39 6.04
C THR A 6 8.85 8.42 4.91
N PHE A 7 8.95 9.43 4.05
CA PHE A 7 8.18 9.60 2.82
C PHE A 7 9.13 9.60 1.63
N ALA A 8 8.62 9.29 0.44
CA ALA A 8 9.39 9.45 -0.80
C ALA A 8 8.93 10.72 -1.51
N VAL A 9 9.87 11.60 -1.81
CA VAL A 9 9.63 12.89 -2.44
C VAL A 9 10.18 12.83 -3.85
N ARG A 10 9.30 12.97 -4.84
CA ARG A 10 9.71 13.21 -6.22
C ARG A 10 9.98 14.70 -6.39
N GLY A 11 11.18 15.04 -6.84
CA GLY A 11 11.51 16.39 -7.27
C GLY A 11 10.64 16.80 -8.46
N ASP A 12 10.08 18.00 -8.41
CA ASP A 12 9.40 18.60 -9.56
C ASP A 12 10.42 19.40 -10.35
N THR A 13 10.69 19.01 -11.60
CA THR A 13 11.59 19.73 -12.52
C THR A 13 10.91 20.96 -13.15
N THR A 14 9.60 21.14 -12.95
CA THR A 14 8.76 22.15 -13.61
C THR A 14 8.07 23.15 -12.69
N GLY A 15 7.98 22.93 -11.37
CA GLY A 15 7.48 23.99 -10.49
C GLY A 15 7.11 23.61 -9.06
N ASN A 16 7.79 24.24 -8.11
CA ASN A 16 7.43 24.65 -6.74
C ASN A 16 6.65 23.73 -5.76
N ARG A 17 6.09 22.59 -6.16
CA ARG A 17 5.26 21.74 -5.30
C ARG A 17 5.60 20.26 -5.45
N PRO A 18 6.29 19.67 -4.45
CA PRO A 18 6.77 18.30 -4.52
C PRO A 18 5.60 17.31 -4.47
N LEU A 19 5.78 16.18 -5.16
CA LEU A 19 4.90 15.02 -5.01
C LEU A 19 5.50 14.12 -3.92
N VAL A 20 4.76 13.96 -2.83
CA VAL A 20 5.19 13.21 -1.64
C VAL A 20 4.36 11.95 -1.51
N PHE A 21 5.02 10.80 -1.59
CA PHE A 21 4.42 9.49 -1.44
C PHE A 21 4.55 8.99 0.01
N ASP A 22 3.42 8.55 0.55
CA ASP A 22 3.30 7.93 1.85
C ASP A 22 3.35 6.39 1.73
N PRO A 23 4.43 5.73 2.19
CA PRO A 23 4.56 4.28 2.11
C PRO A 23 3.44 3.54 2.82
N LEU A 24 2.93 4.12 3.91
CA LEU A 24 1.98 3.42 4.75
C LEU A 24 0.60 3.43 4.12
N THR A 25 0.14 4.56 3.59
CA THR A 25 -1.22 4.65 3.04
C THR A 25 -1.29 4.33 1.55
N GLY A 26 -0.15 4.30 0.87
CA GLY A 26 -0.08 4.24 -0.59
C GLY A 26 -0.62 5.50 -1.26
N ALA A 27 -0.76 6.61 -0.54
CA ALA A 27 -1.24 7.87 -1.08
C ALA A 27 -0.07 8.74 -1.54
N ALA A 28 -0.32 9.55 -2.57
CA ALA A 28 0.59 10.60 -2.99
C ALA A 28 -0.07 11.96 -2.76
N HIS A 29 0.68 12.92 -2.27
CA HIS A 29 0.19 14.24 -1.89
C HIS A 29 1.03 15.34 -2.55
N ARG A 30 0.40 16.46 -2.89
CA ARG A 30 1.14 17.65 -3.33
C ARG A 30 1.39 18.61 -2.18
N GLY A 31 2.67 18.78 -1.85
CA GLY A 31 3.10 19.72 -0.83
C GLY A 31 2.89 21.18 -1.25
N PRO A 32 2.63 22.10 -0.29
CA PRO A 32 2.48 23.52 -0.58
C PRO A 32 3.83 24.23 -0.80
N GLN A 33 4.93 23.63 -0.36
CA GLN A 33 6.28 24.18 -0.38
C GLN A 33 7.28 23.14 -0.93
N PRO A 34 8.41 23.58 -1.50
CA PRO A 34 9.50 22.69 -1.90
C PRO A 34 10.00 21.83 -0.72
N VAL A 35 10.29 20.56 -1.01
CA VAL A 35 10.87 19.59 -0.06
C VAL A 35 12.01 18.89 -0.81
N PRO A 36 13.14 18.55 -0.15
CA PRO A 36 14.22 17.80 -0.78
C PRO A 36 13.71 16.52 -1.45
N ALA A 37 14.21 16.22 -2.65
CA ALA A 37 13.89 14.98 -3.33
C ALA A 37 14.51 13.78 -2.61
N GLY A 38 13.94 12.59 -2.84
CA GLY A 38 14.38 11.34 -2.21
C GLY A 38 13.61 11.05 -0.92
N ARG A 39 14.27 10.39 0.04
CA ARG A 39 13.64 9.97 1.29
C ARG A 39 13.70 11.09 2.33
N VAL A 40 12.55 11.48 2.85
CA VAL A 40 12.44 12.59 3.82
C VAL A 40 11.59 12.16 5.01
N ILE A 41 12.11 12.41 6.21
CA ILE A 41 11.35 12.22 7.45
C ILE A 41 10.45 13.44 7.64
N MET A 42 9.14 13.22 7.75
CA MET A 42 8.15 14.29 7.90
C MET A 42 7.10 13.92 8.95
N ASP A 43 6.39 14.92 9.46
CA ASP A 43 5.19 14.70 10.27
C ASP A 43 4.06 14.16 9.39
N HIS A 44 3.52 13.00 9.74
CA HIS A 44 2.44 12.41 8.97
C HIS A 44 1.18 13.27 8.93
N GLN A 45 0.85 14.02 10.00
CA GLN A 45 -0.35 14.86 10.03
C GLN A 45 -0.24 16.02 9.05
N GLN A 46 0.98 16.53 8.87
CA GLN A 46 1.26 17.57 7.88
C GLN A 46 1.02 17.05 6.47
N VAL A 47 1.58 15.88 6.13
CA VAL A 47 1.47 15.31 4.77
C VAL A 47 0.03 14.90 4.46
N THR A 48 -0.68 14.28 5.40
CA THR A 48 -2.06 13.83 5.17
C THR A 48 -3.06 15.00 5.05
N GLY A 49 -2.72 16.18 5.58
CA GLY A 49 -3.49 17.40 5.38
C GLY A 49 -3.37 18.01 3.98
N TRP A 50 -2.43 17.53 3.15
CA TRP A 50 -2.23 18.04 1.79
C TRP A 50 -3.17 17.39 0.77
N PRO A 51 -3.46 18.08 -0.35
CA PRO A 51 -4.26 17.50 -1.44
C PRO A 51 -3.65 16.20 -1.97
N GLU A 52 -4.48 15.14 -1.98
CA GLU A 52 -4.12 13.86 -2.60
C GLU A 52 -4.06 14.01 -4.13
N GLU A 53 -3.02 13.47 -4.74
CA GLU A 53 -2.77 13.46 -6.17
C GLU A 53 -3.07 12.08 -6.76
N ARG A 54 -3.61 12.02 -7.98
CA ARG A 54 -3.98 10.75 -8.61
C ARG A 54 -2.78 9.95 -9.09
N ARG A 55 -1.66 10.61 -9.36
CA ARG A 55 -0.43 9.99 -9.85
C ARG A 55 0.44 9.58 -8.66
N THR A 56 0.80 8.31 -8.61
CA THR A 56 1.72 7.76 -7.61
C THR A 56 3.08 7.50 -8.24
N PRO A 57 4.19 8.00 -7.68
CA PRO A 57 5.53 7.74 -8.19
C PRO A 57 6.06 6.39 -7.70
N VAL A 58 5.21 5.36 -7.80
CA VAL A 58 5.41 4.03 -7.22
C VAL A 58 5.35 3.00 -8.32
N LEU A 59 6.31 2.08 -8.34
CA LEU A 59 6.27 0.90 -9.18
C LEU A 59 5.86 -0.32 -8.35
N ALA A 60 4.79 -1.02 -8.74
CA ALA A 60 4.38 -2.27 -8.12
C ALA A 60 4.87 -3.46 -8.93
N VAL A 61 5.59 -4.38 -8.28
CA VAL A 61 6.24 -5.54 -8.91
C VAL A 61 6.09 -6.78 -8.04
N SER A 62 5.90 -7.93 -8.67
CA SER A 62 5.89 -9.21 -7.96
C SER A 62 7.28 -9.53 -7.41
N GLY A 63 7.37 -9.80 -6.10
CA GLY A 63 8.60 -10.17 -5.41
C GLY A 63 8.71 -11.69 -5.16
N PRO A 64 9.93 -12.27 -5.19
CA PRO A 64 11.20 -11.64 -5.58
C PRO A 64 11.26 -11.37 -7.10
N SER A 65 11.82 -10.23 -7.51
CA SER A 65 11.90 -9.84 -8.93
C SER A 65 13.35 -9.81 -9.39
N ARG A 66 13.63 -10.48 -10.52
CA ARG A 66 14.92 -10.32 -11.22
C ARG A 66 15.08 -8.93 -11.84
N LEU A 67 14.02 -8.12 -11.90
CA LEU A 67 14.07 -6.75 -12.43
C LEU A 67 15.11 -5.86 -11.72
N PHE A 68 15.62 -6.24 -10.56
CA PHE A 68 16.58 -5.44 -9.80
C PHE A 68 17.92 -6.13 -9.57
N THR A 69 18.22 -7.22 -10.29
CA THR A 69 19.55 -7.85 -10.23
C THR A 69 20.62 -6.96 -10.86
N ASP A 70 20.28 -6.14 -11.85
CA ASP A 70 21.16 -5.09 -12.41
C ASP A 70 20.67 -3.69 -12.03
N GLN A 71 21.05 -3.25 -10.83
CA GLN A 71 20.69 -1.93 -10.30
C GLN A 71 21.26 -0.79 -11.15
N HIS A 72 22.41 -0.97 -11.78
CA HIS A 72 23.07 0.07 -12.56
C HIS A 72 22.27 0.43 -13.81
N GLN A 73 21.54 -0.53 -14.37
CA GLN A 73 20.65 -0.28 -15.51
C GLN A 73 19.27 0.25 -15.08
N VAL A 74 18.74 -0.26 -13.97
CA VAL A 74 17.33 -0.07 -13.60
C VAL A 74 17.11 1.25 -12.86
N LEU A 75 18.02 1.66 -11.98
CA LEU A 75 17.84 2.89 -11.19
C LEU A 75 17.81 4.15 -12.07
N PRO A 76 18.69 4.33 -13.08
CA PRO A 76 18.57 5.47 -13.99
C PRO A 76 17.29 5.44 -14.83
N ALA A 77 16.74 4.26 -15.13
CA ALA A 77 15.46 4.15 -15.82
C ALA A 77 14.30 4.61 -14.91
N LEU A 78 14.27 4.16 -13.64
CA LEU A 78 13.28 4.57 -12.65
C LEU A 78 13.33 6.07 -12.37
N ASP A 79 14.52 6.64 -12.23
CA ASP A 79 14.69 8.07 -11.99
C ASP A 79 14.16 8.91 -13.16
N ARG A 80 14.46 8.52 -14.41
CA ARG A 80 13.96 9.21 -15.62
C ARG A 80 12.44 9.27 -15.70
N VAL A 81 11.73 8.24 -15.23
CA VAL A 81 10.26 8.23 -15.18
C VAL A 81 9.70 8.81 -13.88
N GLY A 82 10.60 9.16 -12.95
CA GLY A 82 10.30 9.77 -11.66
C GLY A 82 9.62 8.82 -10.69
N ILE A 83 10.03 7.55 -10.69
CA ILE A 83 9.68 6.56 -9.68
C ILE A 83 10.65 6.70 -8.51
N VAL A 84 10.10 6.92 -7.31
CA VAL A 84 10.88 7.10 -6.07
C VAL A 84 10.56 6.04 -5.02
N ALA A 85 9.60 5.15 -5.32
CA ALA A 85 9.14 4.10 -4.43
C ALA A 85 8.81 2.82 -5.19
N VAL A 86 8.98 1.67 -4.53
CA VAL A 86 8.65 0.34 -5.05
C VAL A 86 7.78 -0.39 -4.04
N ASN A 87 6.66 -0.96 -4.50
CA ASN A 87 5.86 -1.90 -3.73
C ASN A 87 6.13 -3.32 -4.24
N LEU A 88 6.73 -4.15 -3.38
CA LEU A 88 6.96 -5.56 -3.63
C LEU A 88 5.70 -6.36 -3.26
N LEU A 89 5.02 -6.89 -4.27
CA LEU A 89 3.87 -7.78 -4.10
C LEU A 89 4.41 -9.18 -3.82
N ALA A 90 4.40 -9.58 -2.55
CA ALA A 90 5.02 -10.83 -2.10
C ALA A 90 4.25 -12.05 -2.63
N THR A 91 4.91 -12.80 -3.51
CA THR A 91 4.40 -14.12 -3.92
C THR A 91 4.75 -15.20 -2.89
N ARG A 92 5.85 -14.99 -2.16
CA ARG A 92 6.31 -15.74 -0.99
C ARG A 92 6.94 -14.77 -0.01
N LEU A 93 6.99 -15.16 1.27
CA LEU A 93 7.78 -14.48 2.29
C LEU A 93 8.99 -15.37 2.57
N ASP A 94 10.13 -15.02 1.98
CA ASP A 94 11.39 -15.75 2.09
C ASP A 94 12.59 -14.76 2.10
N GLU A 95 13.80 -15.27 2.33
CA GLU A 95 15.02 -14.46 2.33
C GLU A 95 15.27 -13.73 1.01
N ALA A 96 14.79 -14.27 -0.12
CA ALA A 96 14.98 -13.64 -1.42
C ALA A 96 14.19 -12.33 -1.51
N LEU A 97 12.98 -12.28 -0.93
CA LEU A 97 12.23 -11.03 -0.78
C LEU A 97 13.00 -10.02 0.07
N VAL A 98 13.55 -10.43 1.21
CA VAL A 98 14.34 -9.54 2.10
C VAL A 98 15.54 -8.97 1.36
N ARG A 99 16.32 -9.82 0.67
CA ARG A 99 17.46 -9.39 -0.16
C ARG A 99 17.06 -8.39 -1.25
N SER A 100 15.95 -8.62 -1.95
CA SER A 100 15.43 -7.67 -2.95
C SER A 100 15.03 -6.33 -2.33
N ALA A 101 14.34 -6.36 -1.19
CA ALA A 101 13.92 -5.15 -0.49
C ALA A 101 15.14 -4.35 0.02
N GLU A 102 16.14 -5.03 0.57
CA GLU A 102 17.37 -4.42 1.08
C GLU A 102 18.17 -3.76 -0.04
N GLN A 103 18.29 -4.45 -1.18
CA GLN A 103 18.91 -3.94 -2.39
C GLN A 103 18.25 -2.64 -2.88
N LEU A 104 16.92 -2.61 -2.95
CA LEU A 104 16.17 -1.41 -3.38
C LEU A 104 16.28 -0.27 -2.37
N ASN A 105 16.27 -0.60 -1.08
CA ASN A 105 16.44 0.37 -0.02
C ASN A 105 17.85 0.99 -0.04
N ARG A 106 18.91 0.18 -0.21
CA ARG A 106 20.28 0.68 -0.37
C ARG A 106 20.46 1.56 -1.60
N ALA A 107 19.69 1.29 -2.66
CA ALA A 107 19.63 2.11 -3.86
C ALA A 107 18.89 3.47 -3.69
N GLY A 108 18.40 3.78 -2.49
CA GLY A 108 17.74 5.06 -2.20
C GLY A 108 16.23 5.07 -2.45
N LEU A 109 15.66 3.97 -2.92
CA LEU A 109 14.22 3.86 -3.11
C LEU A 109 13.52 3.65 -1.78
N LEU A 110 12.29 4.17 -1.69
CA LEU A 110 11.38 3.79 -0.63
C LEU A 110 10.75 2.44 -0.97
N VAL A 111 10.76 1.51 -0.04
CA VAL A 111 10.31 0.13 -0.27
C VAL A 111 9.14 -0.20 0.63
N THR A 112 8.04 -0.66 0.03
CA THR A 112 6.92 -1.27 0.72
C THR A 112 6.77 -2.72 0.30
N VAL A 113 6.18 -3.54 1.17
CA VAL A 113 5.83 -4.93 0.85
C VAL A 113 4.33 -5.09 1.04
N THR A 114 3.65 -5.67 0.06
CA THR A 114 2.25 -6.09 0.18
C THR A 114 2.16 -7.61 0.17
N THR A 115 1.48 -8.20 1.15
CA THR A 115 1.41 -9.66 1.29
C THR A 115 0.06 -10.14 1.81
N ASN A 116 -0.32 -11.34 1.40
CA ASN A 116 -1.34 -12.19 2.02
C ASN A 116 -0.81 -13.61 2.22
N ARG A 117 0.51 -13.74 2.36
CA ARG A 117 1.22 -15.03 2.44
C ARG A 117 1.45 -15.45 3.89
N PRO A 118 1.49 -16.76 4.17
CA PRO A 118 1.94 -17.24 5.47
C PRO A 118 3.45 -16.98 5.65
N GLY A 119 3.94 -17.10 6.89
CA GLY A 119 5.38 -17.00 7.20
C GLY A 119 5.84 -15.62 7.67
N LEU A 120 4.96 -14.62 7.74
CA LEU A 120 5.31 -13.29 8.23
C LEU A 120 5.93 -13.26 9.65
N PRO A 121 5.50 -14.07 10.64
CA PRO A 121 6.13 -14.08 11.96
C PRO A 121 7.64 -14.36 11.92
N SER A 122 8.08 -15.25 11.04
CA SER A 122 9.49 -15.64 10.91
C SER A 122 10.37 -14.58 10.26
N LEU A 123 9.78 -13.65 9.50
CA LEU A 123 10.50 -12.63 8.73
C LEU A 123 10.30 -11.21 9.25
N ALA A 124 9.47 -11.03 10.28
CA ALA A 124 9.11 -9.72 10.81
C ALA A 124 10.35 -8.91 11.20
N GLU A 125 11.28 -9.52 11.95
CA GLU A 125 12.52 -8.86 12.40
C GLU A 125 13.47 -8.55 11.23
N GLU A 126 13.61 -9.47 10.27
CA GLU A 126 14.49 -9.26 9.11
C GLU A 126 14.01 -8.13 8.18
N LEU A 127 12.71 -7.84 8.18
CA LEU A 127 12.14 -6.74 7.41
C LEU A 127 12.36 -5.37 8.09
N VAL A 128 12.68 -5.33 9.39
CA VAL A 128 12.93 -4.09 10.13
C VAL A 128 14.18 -3.40 9.58
N GLY A 129 14.05 -2.11 9.27
CA GLY A 129 15.13 -1.33 8.64
C GLY A 129 15.32 -1.62 7.15
N VAL A 130 14.72 -2.69 6.62
CA VAL A 130 14.75 -3.05 5.19
C VAL A 130 13.57 -2.45 4.44
N VAL A 131 12.37 -2.49 5.02
CA VAL A 131 11.15 -1.91 4.43
C VAL A 131 10.67 -0.70 5.22
N HIS A 132 9.96 0.19 4.54
CA HIS A 132 9.42 1.43 5.12
C HIS A 132 7.98 1.27 5.60
N ALA A 133 7.23 0.33 5.01
CA ALA A 133 5.92 -0.10 5.48
C ALA A 133 5.60 -1.51 4.97
N LEU A 134 4.83 -2.24 5.76
CA LEU A 134 4.26 -3.53 5.41
C LEU A 134 2.74 -3.39 5.24
N ARG A 135 2.19 -3.96 4.18
CA ARG A 135 0.75 -3.93 3.88
C ARG A 135 0.24 -5.36 3.86
N VAL A 136 -0.64 -5.72 4.79
CA VAL A 136 -1.20 -7.07 4.89
C VAL A 136 -2.62 -7.06 4.37
N GLN A 137 -2.91 -7.91 3.38
CA GLN A 137 -4.23 -8.02 2.78
C GLN A 137 -5.06 -9.12 3.41
N LEU A 138 -6.28 -8.77 3.79
CA LEU A 138 -7.36 -9.67 4.16
C LEU A 138 -8.49 -9.59 3.13
N HIS A 139 -9.03 -10.75 2.73
CA HIS A 139 -10.19 -10.82 1.84
C HIS A 139 -11.52 -10.40 2.50
N ALA A 140 -11.56 -10.34 3.84
CA ALA A 140 -12.71 -9.88 4.59
C ALA A 140 -12.31 -9.47 6.01
N ALA A 141 -13.22 -8.80 6.71
CA ALA A 141 -13.05 -8.40 8.12
C ALA A 141 -13.30 -9.55 9.11
N THR A 142 -13.87 -10.67 8.66
CA THR A 142 -14.21 -11.82 9.50
C THR A 142 -13.42 -13.06 9.08
N GLU A 143 -13.16 -13.95 10.05
CA GLU A 143 -12.42 -15.22 9.82
C GLU A 143 -13.09 -16.08 8.75
N TYR A 144 -14.39 -16.35 8.93
CA TYR A 144 -15.16 -17.20 8.02
C TYR A 144 -15.13 -16.69 6.57
N GLU A 145 -15.37 -15.40 6.35
CA GLU A 145 -15.41 -14.84 5.00
C GLU A 145 -14.02 -14.76 4.37
N HIS A 146 -12.99 -14.47 5.17
CA HIS A 146 -11.61 -14.43 4.70
C HIS A 146 -11.17 -15.82 4.25
N ASP A 147 -11.31 -16.83 5.12
CA ASP A 147 -10.84 -18.19 4.85
C ASP A 147 -11.64 -18.84 3.70
N ARG A 148 -12.93 -18.49 3.55
CA ARG A 148 -13.75 -18.92 2.40
C ARG A 148 -13.25 -18.35 1.07
N ALA A 149 -12.71 -17.14 1.07
CA ALA A 149 -12.22 -16.46 -0.13
C ALA A 149 -10.72 -16.71 -0.39
N ALA A 150 -9.97 -17.15 0.62
CA ALA A 150 -8.55 -17.40 0.54
C ALA A 150 -8.23 -18.62 -0.34
N LEU A 151 -7.19 -18.49 -1.16
CA LEU A 151 -6.62 -19.60 -1.93
C LEU A 151 -5.70 -20.45 -1.05
N PRO A 152 -5.44 -21.73 -1.40
CA PRO A 152 -4.66 -22.65 -0.56
C PRO A 152 -3.24 -22.20 -0.17
N HIS A 153 -2.66 -21.27 -0.92
CA HIS A 153 -1.31 -20.75 -0.74
C HIS A 153 -1.28 -19.35 -0.09
N GLN A 154 -2.45 -18.87 0.36
CA GLN A 154 -2.59 -17.64 1.13
C GLN A 154 -2.69 -17.98 2.61
N ALA A 155 -2.35 -17.03 3.46
CA ALA A 155 -2.51 -17.18 4.90
C ALA A 155 -3.99 -17.29 5.24
N SER A 156 -4.33 -18.18 6.16
CA SER A 156 -5.63 -18.10 6.86
C SER A 156 -5.75 -16.79 7.64
N TYR A 157 -6.96 -16.47 8.08
CA TYR A 157 -7.24 -15.28 8.89
C TYR A 157 -6.36 -15.26 10.15
N ARG A 158 -6.30 -16.37 10.89
CA ARG A 158 -5.47 -16.48 12.11
C ARG A 158 -3.98 -16.31 11.83
N GLN A 159 -3.48 -16.91 10.74
CA GLN A 159 -2.08 -16.73 10.34
C GLN A 159 -1.79 -15.27 9.97
N SER A 160 -2.71 -14.61 9.27
CA SER A 160 -2.58 -13.19 8.93
C SER A 160 -2.54 -12.31 10.18
N LEU A 161 -3.42 -12.56 11.16
CA LEU A 161 -3.42 -11.82 12.43
C LEU A 161 -2.14 -12.04 13.24
N SER A 162 -1.67 -13.28 13.32
CA SER A 162 -0.41 -13.62 13.99
C SER A 162 0.79 -12.91 13.33
N GLY A 163 0.82 -12.92 12.00
CA GLY A 163 1.83 -12.19 11.22
C GLY A 163 1.78 -10.69 11.45
N ILE A 164 0.60 -10.07 11.44
CA ILE A 164 0.43 -8.64 11.70
C ILE A 164 0.94 -8.29 13.09
N ARG A 165 0.57 -9.06 14.13
CA ARG A 165 1.04 -8.82 15.51
C ARG A 165 2.55 -8.90 15.58
N SER A 166 3.15 -9.95 15.03
CA SER A 166 4.60 -10.13 15.01
C SER A 166 5.32 -8.96 14.33
N ALA A 167 4.80 -8.48 13.20
CA ALA A 167 5.36 -7.32 12.50
C ALA A 167 5.23 -6.01 13.31
N VAL A 168 4.08 -5.77 13.93
CA VAL A 168 3.86 -4.60 14.79
C VAL A 168 4.75 -4.65 16.03
N ASP A 169 4.89 -5.82 16.67
CA ASP A 169 5.73 -6.01 17.85
C ASP A 169 7.22 -5.84 17.52
N ALA A 170 7.65 -6.22 16.30
CA ALA A 170 8.98 -5.94 15.77
C ALA A 170 9.19 -4.45 15.41
N GLY A 171 8.15 -3.61 15.47
CA GLY A 171 8.22 -2.18 15.21
C GLY A 171 8.03 -1.78 13.74
N LEU A 172 7.54 -2.68 12.88
CA LEU A 172 7.22 -2.33 11.49
C LEU A 172 5.96 -1.44 11.41
N PRO A 173 5.97 -0.39 10.58
CA PRO A 173 4.75 0.32 10.22
C PRO A 173 3.85 -0.59 9.37
N VAL A 174 2.77 -1.11 9.97
CA VAL A 174 1.83 -2.01 9.29
C VAL A 174 0.58 -1.26 8.84
N GLN A 175 0.17 -1.48 7.60
CA GLN A 175 -1.16 -1.14 7.09
C GLN A 175 -1.97 -2.42 6.87
N LEU A 176 -3.23 -2.40 7.31
CA LEU A 176 -4.20 -3.43 7.01
C LEU A 176 -4.97 -3.05 5.72
N LEU A 177 -5.01 -3.95 4.74
CA LEU A 177 -5.84 -3.84 3.55
C LEU A 177 -6.99 -4.85 3.68
N VAL A 178 -8.23 -4.40 3.62
CA VAL A 178 -9.41 -5.28 3.69
C VAL A 178 -10.25 -5.09 2.45
N GLU A 179 -10.66 -6.16 1.79
CA GLU A 179 -11.61 -6.04 0.68
C GLU A 179 -12.98 -5.59 1.21
N ALA A 180 -13.59 -4.66 0.48
CA ALA A 180 -14.87 -4.06 0.79
C ALA A 180 -15.97 -5.13 0.75
N PRO A 181 -17.05 -4.92 1.52
CA PRO A 181 -18.22 -5.80 1.49
C PRO A 181 -18.72 -6.00 0.04
N PRO A 182 -19.28 -7.19 -0.27
CA PRO A 182 -19.80 -7.46 -1.60
C PRO A 182 -20.85 -6.42 -2.03
N PRO A 183 -20.93 -6.11 -3.33
CA PRO A 183 -22.03 -5.30 -3.85
C PRO A 183 -23.36 -6.00 -3.56
N GLY A 184 -24.31 -5.26 -2.99
CA GLY A 184 -25.61 -5.80 -2.55
C GLY A 184 -25.76 -5.99 -1.04
N ALA A 185 -24.66 -5.90 -0.26
CA ALA A 185 -24.75 -5.79 1.19
C ALA A 185 -25.57 -4.54 1.56
N GLY A 186 -26.56 -4.71 2.44
CA GLY A 186 -27.36 -3.60 2.97
C GLY A 186 -26.47 -2.59 3.70
N ASP A 187 -26.89 -1.33 3.78
CA ASP A 187 -26.05 -0.28 4.37
C ASP A 187 -25.66 -0.57 5.83
N ALA A 188 -26.54 -1.23 6.60
CA ALA A 188 -26.25 -1.68 7.96
C ALA A 188 -25.13 -2.74 8.02
N GLU A 189 -25.17 -3.73 7.13
CA GLU A 189 -24.16 -4.79 7.03
C GLU A 189 -22.81 -4.22 6.58
N ARG A 190 -22.83 -3.29 5.61
CA ARG A 190 -21.63 -2.58 5.16
C ARG A 190 -21.00 -1.81 6.31
N MET A 191 -21.79 -1.06 7.07
CA MET A 191 -21.30 -0.30 8.23
C MET A 191 -20.75 -1.22 9.32
N LEU A 192 -21.40 -2.37 9.58
CA LEU A 192 -20.92 -3.36 10.53
C LEU A 192 -19.53 -3.90 10.13
N LEU A 193 -19.34 -4.28 8.87
CA LEU A 193 -18.07 -4.80 8.36
C LEU A 193 -16.95 -3.75 8.38
N VAL A 194 -17.28 -2.49 8.06
CA VAL A 194 -16.33 -1.37 8.18
C VAL A 194 -15.92 -1.19 9.65
N ASN A 195 -16.90 -1.16 10.57
CA ASN A 195 -16.62 -1.03 12.00
C ASN A 195 -15.79 -2.20 12.54
N ALA A 196 -16.06 -3.42 12.08
CA ALA A 196 -15.27 -4.60 12.43
C ALA A 196 -13.82 -4.47 11.94
N ALA A 197 -13.60 -4.03 10.70
CA ALA A 197 -12.26 -3.79 10.17
C ALA A 197 -11.50 -2.70 10.96
N VAL A 198 -12.18 -1.61 11.32
CA VAL A 198 -11.62 -0.50 12.12
C VAL A 198 -11.28 -0.98 13.54
N HIS A 199 -12.18 -1.72 14.18
CA HIS A 199 -11.95 -2.32 15.48
C HIS A 199 -10.72 -3.24 15.45
N GLN A 200 -10.64 -4.10 14.44
CA GLN A 200 -9.53 -5.03 14.26
C GLN A 200 -8.21 -4.29 14.03
N ALA A 201 -8.21 -3.27 13.17
CA ALA A 201 -7.03 -2.42 12.95
C ALA A 201 -6.55 -1.77 14.26
N ALA A 202 -7.48 -1.21 15.05
CA ALA A 202 -7.16 -0.61 16.35
C ALA A 202 -6.59 -1.63 17.33
N HIS A 203 -7.20 -2.82 17.42
CA HIS A 203 -6.77 -3.89 18.32
C HIS A 203 -5.36 -4.42 17.95
N LEU A 204 -5.07 -4.53 16.66
CA LEU A 204 -3.76 -4.92 16.14
C LEU A 204 -2.71 -3.81 16.19
N ARG A 205 -3.11 -2.59 16.58
CA ARG A 205 -2.23 -1.40 16.60
C ARG A 205 -1.57 -1.11 15.24
N VAL A 206 -2.24 -1.44 14.14
CA VAL A 206 -1.75 -1.09 12.80
C VAL A 206 -1.83 0.42 12.60
N CYS A 207 -0.92 0.96 11.80
CA CYS A 207 -0.81 2.39 11.57
C CYS A 207 -1.86 2.90 10.55
N GLY A 208 -2.53 2.01 9.82
CA GLY A 208 -3.62 2.39 8.94
C GLY A 208 -4.46 1.23 8.42
N LEU A 209 -5.65 1.57 7.91
CA LEU A 209 -6.60 0.65 7.28
C LEU A 209 -6.97 1.19 5.89
N THR A 210 -6.97 0.34 4.86
CA THR A 210 -7.54 0.67 3.54
C THR A 210 -8.58 -0.36 3.15
N LEU A 211 -9.74 0.12 2.70
CA LEU A 211 -10.78 -0.72 2.12
C LEU A 211 -10.63 -0.80 0.59
N LEU A 212 -10.34 -1.99 0.06
CA LEU A 212 -10.14 -2.26 -1.36
C LEU A 212 -11.45 -2.70 -2.03
N PRO A 213 -11.79 -2.26 -3.25
CA PRO A 213 -12.93 -2.83 -3.97
C PRO A 213 -12.67 -4.31 -4.30
N ARG A 214 -13.71 -5.16 -4.24
CA ARG A 214 -13.58 -6.56 -4.65
C ARG A 214 -13.32 -6.67 -6.17
N PRO A 215 -12.45 -7.59 -6.62
CA PRO A 215 -12.27 -7.88 -8.04
C PRO A 215 -13.61 -8.28 -8.68
N GLY A 216 -13.96 -7.69 -9.83
CA GLY A 216 -15.21 -8.00 -10.53
C GLY A 216 -16.45 -7.22 -10.09
N SER A 217 -16.36 -6.37 -9.05
CA SER A 217 -17.45 -5.43 -8.75
C SER A 217 -17.48 -4.35 -9.83
N SER A 218 -18.47 -4.39 -10.73
CA SER A 218 -18.81 -3.22 -11.53
C SER A 218 -19.15 -2.08 -10.57
N VAL A 219 -18.41 -0.98 -10.63
CA VAL A 219 -18.85 0.27 -10.00
C VAL A 219 -20.13 0.64 -10.74
N VAL A 220 -21.27 0.30 -10.16
CA VAL A 220 -22.57 0.73 -10.66
C VAL A 220 -22.51 2.25 -10.72
N ARG A 221 -22.41 2.80 -11.94
CA ARG A 221 -22.72 4.19 -12.21
C ARG A 221 -24.13 4.40 -11.67
N PRO A 222 -24.38 5.34 -10.75
CA PRO A 222 -25.74 5.64 -10.34
C PRO A 222 -26.52 5.98 -11.60
N ALA A 223 -27.60 5.25 -11.86
CA ALA A 223 -28.56 5.62 -12.88
C ALA A 223 -29.04 7.04 -12.53
N THR A 224 -28.71 7.97 -13.41
CA THR A 224 -29.14 9.35 -13.35
C THR A 224 -30.66 9.40 -13.34
N HIS A 225 -31.26 9.79 -12.21
CA HIS A 225 -32.44 10.68 -12.15
C HIS A 225 -32.62 11.16 -10.71
N GLY A 226 -32.10 12.35 -10.44
CA GLY A 226 -32.22 13.05 -9.17
C GLY A 226 -31.14 14.12 -9.10
N THR A 227 -31.54 15.39 -9.08
CA THR A 227 -30.69 16.58 -8.94
C THR A 227 -30.06 16.66 -7.54
N GLY A 228 -29.20 15.69 -7.24
CA GLY A 228 -28.32 15.63 -6.08
C GLY A 228 -26.98 15.09 -6.56
N GLN A 229 -25.90 15.81 -6.25
CA GLN A 229 -24.52 15.49 -6.64
C GLN A 229 -24.24 13.98 -6.65
N ALA A 230 -23.77 13.48 -7.79
CA ALA A 230 -23.17 12.14 -7.87
C ALA A 230 -22.11 12.04 -6.76
N PRO A 231 -22.12 10.98 -5.92
CA PRO A 231 -21.03 10.75 -4.99
C PRO A 231 -19.82 10.35 -5.84
N GLU A 232 -19.03 11.33 -6.27
CA GLU A 232 -17.63 11.09 -6.55
C GLU A 232 -17.05 10.52 -5.25
N VAL A 233 -16.94 9.19 -5.18
CA VAL A 233 -16.33 8.45 -4.07
C VAL A 233 -14.84 8.79 -4.06
N ARG A 234 -14.51 9.99 -3.58
CA ARG A 234 -13.15 10.41 -3.24
C ARG A 234 -12.68 9.48 -2.12
N ALA A 235 -11.46 8.96 -2.24
CA ALA A 235 -10.80 8.33 -1.12
C ALA A 235 -10.82 9.33 0.05
N ARG A 236 -11.50 8.99 1.14
CA ARG A 236 -11.53 9.79 2.36
C ARG A 236 -10.64 9.13 3.38
N LEU A 237 -9.56 9.82 3.74
CA LEU A 237 -8.85 9.51 4.96
C LEU A 237 -9.70 9.99 6.14
N LEU A 238 -10.27 9.06 6.87
CA LEU A 238 -10.99 9.27 8.10
C LEU A 238 -10.09 8.83 9.25
N ILE A 239 -9.91 9.69 10.25
CA ILE A 239 -9.40 9.23 11.54
C ILE A 239 -10.62 8.73 12.30
N GLN A 240 -10.76 7.42 12.43
CA GLN A 240 -11.83 6.82 13.23
C GLN A 240 -11.25 6.34 14.55
N LEU A 241 -11.96 6.64 15.65
CA LEU A 241 -11.64 6.09 16.96
C LEU A 241 -12.15 4.63 16.98
N GLY A 242 -11.24 3.69 17.20
CA GLY A 242 -11.64 2.31 17.50
C GLY A 242 -12.32 2.23 18.87
N SER A 243 -12.93 1.09 19.19
CA SER A 243 -13.53 0.86 20.52
C SER A 243 -12.51 0.83 21.67
N THR A 244 -11.21 0.82 21.35
CA THR A 244 -10.09 0.95 22.29
C THR A 244 -9.74 2.42 22.59
N GLY A 245 -10.41 3.38 21.95
CA GLY A 245 -10.11 4.82 22.05
C GLY A 245 -8.88 5.25 21.24
N LEU A 246 -8.22 4.35 20.51
CA LEU A 246 -7.08 4.67 19.67
C LEU A 246 -7.52 5.17 18.27
N PRO A 247 -6.96 6.27 17.77
CA PRO A 247 -7.22 6.75 16.42
C PRO A 247 -6.56 5.82 15.38
N VAL A 248 -7.35 5.33 14.43
CA VAL A 248 -6.86 4.58 13.26
C VAL A 248 -7.03 5.44 12.02
N ALA A 249 -5.92 5.70 11.33
CA ALA A 249 -5.94 6.32 10.01
C ALA A 249 -6.62 5.37 9.01
N THR A 250 -7.88 5.63 8.70
CA THR A 250 -8.73 4.76 7.88
C THR A 250 -8.97 5.42 6.54
N ARG A 251 -8.43 4.85 5.47
CA ARG A 251 -8.70 5.28 4.10
C ARG A 251 -9.88 4.47 3.54
N ILE A 252 -11.01 5.13 3.35
CA ILE A 252 -12.18 4.57 2.67
C ILE A 252 -12.19 5.06 1.23
N GLY A 253 -12.12 4.15 0.28
CA GLY A 253 -12.24 4.48 -1.14
C GLY A 253 -11.16 3.79 -1.95
N VAL A 254 -11.45 3.68 -3.24
CA VAL A 254 -10.75 2.88 -4.24
C VAL A 254 -9.26 3.18 -4.19
N GLY A 255 -8.53 2.43 -3.36
CA GLY A 255 -7.22 1.98 -3.74
C GLY A 255 -7.48 1.32 -5.08
N ARG A 256 -7.20 2.04 -6.19
CA ARG A 256 -6.83 1.34 -7.40
C ARG A 256 -5.65 0.54 -6.91
N ALA A 257 -5.92 -0.72 -6.54
CA ALA A 257 -4.94 -1.72 -6.21
C ALA A 257 -3.82 -1.42 -7.18
N GLU A 258 -2.67 -1.01 -6.65
CA GLU A 258 -1.49 -0.68 -7.44
C GLU A 258 -1.36 -1.86 -8.39
N ARG A 259 -1.88 -1.68 -9.61
CA ARG A 259 -2.20 -2.85 -10.43
C ARG A 259 -0.82 -3.40 -10.73
N PRO A 260 -0.54 -4.69 -10.43
CA PRO A 260 0.74 -5.27 -10.75
C PRO A 260 1.02 -4.91 -12.19
N VAL A 261 2.06 -4.09 -12.38
CA VAL A 261 2.48 -3.80 -13.73
C VAL A 261 3.16 -5.10 -14.13
N SER A 262 2.55 -5.85 -15.05
CA SER A 262 3.21 -7.03 -15.62
C SER A 262 4.60 -6.64 -16.08
N GLY A 263 5.57 -7.56 -16.11
CA GLY A 263 6.95 -7.24 -16.54
C GLY A 263 6.98 -6.42 -17.84
N LEU A 264 6.07 -6.72 -18.79
CA LEU A 264 5.87 -5.97 -20.02
C LEU A 264 5.32 -4.55 -19.83
N GLY A 265 4.38 -4.33 -18.90
CA GLY A 265 3.89 -2.98 -18.59
C GLY A 265 4.91 -2.14 -17.79
N ALA A 266 5.75 -2.78 -16.97
CA ALA A 266 6.83 -2.12 -16.26
C ALA A 266 7.88 -1.63 -17.28
N LEU A 267 8.22 -2.48 -18.26
CA LEU A 267 9.05 -2.12 -19.41
C LEU A 267 8.43 -1.02 -20.27
N ALA A 268 7.11 -1.04 -20.50
CA ALA A 268 6.41 0.03 -21.22
C ALA A 268 6.42 1.36 -20.45
N THR A 269 6.36 1.31 -19.13
CA THR A 269 6.46 2.51 -18.26
C THR A 269 7.89 3.05 -18.23
N LEU A 270 8.89 2.16 -18.25
CA LEU A 270 10.33 2.48 -18.24
C LEU A 270 10.89 2.90 -19.62
N GLY A 271 10.06 2.88 -20.66
CA GLY A 271 10.47 3.06 -22.04
C GLY A 271 11.23 1.84 -22.57
N SER A 272 11.20 1.66 -23.89
CA SER A 272 11.81 0.57 -24.67
C SER A 272 13.35 0.44 -24.56
N ALA A 273 13.97 1.04 -23.55
CA ALA A 273 15.42 1.03 -23.31
C ALA A 273 15.92 -0.16 -22.46
N LEU A 274 15.03 -0.93 -21.86
CA LEU A 274 15.37 -2.22 -21.25
C LEU A 274 15.10 -3.31 -22.29
N THR A 275 16.07 -3.53 -23.18
CA THR A 275 16.07 -4.68 -24.08
C THR A 275 15.89 -5.95 -23.28
N VAL A 276 14.88 -6.73 -23.69
CA VAL A 276 14.52 -8.05 -23.19
C VAL A 276 15.77 -8.93 -23.15
N ALA A 277 16.41 -8.99 -21.99
CA ALA A 277 17.35 -10.03 -21.63
C ALA A 277 16.72 -10.80 -20.47
N ASP A 278 16.21 -11.97 -20.81
CA ASP A 278 15.95 -13.12 -19.95
C ASP A 278 14.92 -12.98 -18.82
N VAL A 279 13.65 -13.19 -19.19
CA VAL A 279 12.64 -13.78 -18.28
C VAL A 279 12.17 -15.11 -18.88
N ALA A 280 12.94 -16.16 -18.59
CA ALA A 280 12.44 -17.53 -18.44
C ALA A 280 12.40 -17.85 -16.93
#